data_AF-A0A2N3GEU8-F1
#
_entry.id   AF-A0A2N3GEU8-F1
#
_cell.length_a   1.000
_cell.length_b   1.000
_cell.length_c   1.000
_cell.angle_alpha   90.00
_cell.angle_beta   90.00
_cell.angle_gamma   90.00
#
_symmetry.space_group_name_H-M   'P 1'
#
loop_
_entity.id
_entity.type
_entity.pdbx_description
1 polymer ?
#
loop_
_entity_poly.entity_id
_entity_poly.type
_entity_poly.pdbx_seq_one_letter_code
_entity_poly.pdbx_strand_id
1 'polypeptide(L)'
;MTVLLDGTVLAALVIAEHEHHDRVGRWLATQPDFALCPVSEAALLRFLLRLGESQATALAVLAAIRQHPKCRFWPADLEFGALSADELTTADDLSQAYLAALARANGGELATLDTLAA
;
A
#
# COMPACT_ATOMS: atom_id res chain seq x y z
N MET A 1 -16.00 -3.15 -0.63
CA MET A 1 -14.82 -4.03 -0.73
C MET A 1 -13.63 -3.25 -0.20
N THR A 2 -12.75 -3.88 0.57
CA THR A 2 -11.56 -3.22 1.13
C THR A 2 -10.41 -3.32 0.13
N VAL A 3 -9.72 -2.21 -0.12
CA VAL A 3 -8.55 -2.17 -1.01
C VAL A 3 -7.26 -2.17 -0.20
N LEU A 4 -6.32 -3.08 -0.50
CA LEU A 4 -4.98 -3.05 0.07
C LEU A 4 -4.15 -2.02 -0.68
N LEU A 5 -3.60 -1.04 0.03
CA LEU A 5 -2.75 -0.03 -0.59
C LEU A 5 -1.34 -0.57 -0.78
N ASP A 6 -0.82 -0.54 -2.00
CA ASP A 6 0.59 -0.78 -2.24
C ASP A 6 1.46 0.36 -1.65
N GLY A 7 2.77 0.15 -1.64
CA GLY A 7 3.71 1.13 -1.10
C GLY A 7 3.79 2.45 -1.89
N THR A 8 3.54 2.43 -3.20
CA THR A 8 3.66 3.62 -4.07
C THR A 8 2.40 4.47 -4.03
N VAL A 9 1.22 3.86 -3.92
CA VAL A 9 -0.06 4.49 -3.62
C VAL A 9 -0.01 5.13 -2.24
N LEU A 10 0.55 4.46 -1.23
CA LEU A 10 0.76 5.09 0.09
C LEU A 10 1.71 6.27 0.04
N ALA A 11 2.82 6.16 -0.71
CA ALA A 11 3.74 7.26 -0.90
C ALA A 11 3.03 8.44 -1.59
N ALA A 12 2.27 8.21 -2.65
CA ALA A 12 1.49 9.23 -3.34
C ALA A 12 0.42 9.86 -2.45
N LEU A 13 -0.24 9.08 -1.60
CA LEU A 13 -1.22 9.59 -0.64
C LEU A 13 -0.62 10.59 0.37
N VAL A 14 0.65 10.39 0.75
CA VAL A 14 1.30 11.14 1.83
C VAL A 14 2.14 12.31 1.31
N ILE A 15 2.86 12.10 0.21
CA ILE A 15 3.81 13.08 -0.32
C ILE A 15 3.06 14.06 -1.21
N ALA A 16 2.90 15.30 -0.74
CA ALA A 16 2.12 16.34 -1.43
C ALA A 16 2.69 16.67 -2.82
N GLU A 17 4.02 16.60 -2.98
CA GLU A 17 4.73 16.86 -4.24
C GLU A 17 4.64 15.68 -5.22
N HIS A 18 4.05 14.55 -4.83
CA HIS A 18 3.87 13.43 -5.75
C HIS A 18 2.85 13.80 -6.83
N GLU A 19 3.18 13.59 -8.10
CA GLU A 19 2.30 13.91 -9.24
C GLU A 19 0.90 13.23 -9.18
N HIS A 20 0.74 12.19 -8.37
CA HIS A 20 -0.51 11.46 -8.20
C HIS A 20 -1.24 11.78 -6.90
N HIS A 21 -0.73 12.70 -6.06
CA HIS A 21 -1.26 12.99 -4.73
C HIS A 21 -2.76 13.30 -4.75
N ASP A 22 -3.17 14.30 -5.53
CA ASP A 22 -4.56 14.70 -5.66
C ASP A 22 -5.46 13.61 -6.24
N ARG A 23 -4.92 12.76 -7.11
CA ARG A 23 -5.66 11.66 -7.73
C ARG A 23 -5.91 10.56 -6.71
N VAL A 24 -4.86 10.12 -6.01
CA VAL A 24 -4.94 9.06 -5.00
C VAL A 24 -5.83 9.50 -3.84
N GLY A 25 -5.70 10.75 -3.37
CA GLY A 25 -6.55 11.29 -2.31
C GLY A 25 -8.04 11.28 -2.68
N ARG A 26 -8.39 11.76 -3.88
CA ARG A 26 -9.77 11.73 -4.38
C ARG A 26 -10.30 10.32 -4.55
N TRP A 27 -9.51 9.41 -5.12
CA TRP A 27 -9.90 8.02 -5.30
C TRP A 27 -10.12 7.33 -3.94
N LEU A 28 -9.21 7.48 -2.98
CA LEU A 28 -9.31 6.84 -1.68
C LEU A 28 -10.55 7.33 -0.89
N ALA A 29 -10.95 8.60 -1.08
CA ALA A 29 -12.16 9.13 -0.48
C ALA A 29 -13.44 8.39 -0.93
N THR A 30 -13.44 7.84 -2.15
CA THR A 30 -14.55 7.02 -2.69
C THR A 30 -14.58 5.60 -2.13
N GLN A 31 -13.47 5.13 -1.55
CA GLN A 31 -13.39 3.77 -1.02
C GLN A 31 -14.07 3.68 0.35
N PRO A 32 -14.85 2.61 0.62
CA PRO A 32 -15.51 2.42 1.90
C PRO A 32 -14.49 2.12 3.02
N ASP A 33 -13.52 1.26 2.72
CA ASP A 33 -12.43 0.84 3.61
C ASP A 33 -11.15 0.63 2.79
N PHE A 34 -10.01 0.79 3.44
CA PHE A 34 -8.70 0.43 2.88
C PHE A 34 -7.86 -0.32 3.92
N ALA A 35 -6.89 -1.09 3.46
CA ALA A 35 -6.01 -1.86 4.31
C ALA A 35 -4.55 -1.47 4.10
N LEU A 36 -3.77 -1.58 5.17
CA LEU A 36 -2.31 -1.62 5.17
C LEU A 36 -1.84 -3.01 5.59
N CYS A 37 -0.59 -3.32 5.31
CA CYS A 37 0.09 -4.49 5.84
C CYS A 37 1.55 -4.13 6.16
N PRO A 38 2.31 -4.98 6.90
CA PRO A 38 3.71 -4.71 7.22
C PRO A 38 4.57 -4.35 6.00
N VAL A 39 4.30 -4.97 4.85
CA VAL A 39 5.06 -4.75 3.61
C VAL A 39 4.79 -3.35 3.03
N SER A 40 3.53 -2.91 3.00
CA SER A 40 3.19 -1.58 2.49
C SER A 40 3.59 -0.46 3.46
N GLU A 41 3.49 -0.70 4.77
CA GLU A 41 4.01 0.21 5.80
C GLU A 41 5.53 0.37 5.71
N ALA A 42 6.28 -0.73 5.56
CA ALA A 42 7.72 -0.69 5.38
C ALA A 42 8.14 0.07 4.11
N ALA A 43 7.38 -0.07 3.03
CA ALA A 43 7.61 0.68 1.81
C ALA A 43 7.44 2.19 2.02
N LEU A 44 6.35 2.63 2.68
CA LEU A 44 6.13 4.04 3.01
C LEU A 44 7.27 4.60 3.89
N LEU A 45 7.63 3.91 4.96
CA LEU A 45 8.72 4.34 5.84
C LEU A 45 10.03 4.47 5.06
N ARG A 46 10.34 3.52 4.17
CA ARG A 46 11.52 3.58 3.31
C ARG A 46 11.49 4.77 2.36
N PHE A 47 10.33 5.14 1.80
CA PHE A 47 10.20 6.33 0.97
C PHE A 47 10.48 7.61 1.77
N LEU A 48 9.81 7.79 2.91
CA LEU A 48 9.97 8.98 3.75
C LEU A 48 11.42 9.15 4.22
N LEU A 49 12.06 8.07 4.70
CA LEU A 49 13.45 8.11 5.14
C LEU A 49 14.42 8.44 3.99
N ARG A 50 14.17 7.93 2.77
CA ARG A 50 14.99 8.26 1.59
C ARG A 50 14.81 9.70 1.13
N LEU A 51 13.67 10.31 1.39
CA LEU A 51 13.42 11.74 1.15
C LEU A 51 14.05 12.65 2.21
N GLY A 52 14.65 12.08 3.26
CA GLY A 52 15.32 12.83 4.31
C GLY A 52 14.45 13.15 5.52
N GLU A 53 13.24 12.58 5.60
CA GLU A 53 12.41 12.71 6.80
C GLU A 53 13.04 12.04 8.01
N SER A 54 12.76 12.59 9.20
CA SER A 54 13.21 11.97 10.44
C SER A 54 12.44 10.66 10.71
N GLN A 55 13.06 9.73 11.43
CA GLN A 55 12.40 8.49 11.85
C GLN A 55 11.12 8.78 12.66
N ALA A 56 11.17 9.81 13.51
CA ALA A 56 10.01 10.23 14.29
C ALA A 56 8.88 10.74 13.40
N THR A 57 9.19 11.56 12.40
CA THR A 57 8.19 12.05 11.42
C THR A 57 7.59 10.89 10.64
N ALA A 58 8.42 9.99 10.10
CA ALA A 58 7.96 8.86 9.31
C ALA A 58 7.01 7.93 10.10
N LEU A 59 7.34 7.65 11.36
CA LEU A 59 6.49 6.86 12.25
C LEU A 59 5.20 7.59 12.64
N ALA A 60 5.26 8.91 12.87
CA ALA A 60 4.07 9.70 13.18
C ALA A 60 3.08 9.75 12.00
N VAL A 61 3.59 9.89 10.77
CA VAL A 61 2.78 9.84 9.55
C VAL A 61 2.09 8.48 9.40
N LEU A 62 2.82 7.39 9.57
CA LEU A 62 2.24 6.05 9.53
C LEU A 62 1.16 5.86 10.60
N ALA A 63 1.43 6.31 11.83
CA ALA A 63 0.48 6.24 12.93
C ALA A 63 -0.82 7.02 12.62
N ALA A 64 -0.70 8.20 12.00
CA ALA A 64 -1.85 9.00 11.59
C ALA A 64 -2.73 8.26 10.55
N ILE A 65 -2.12 7.59 9.56
CA ILE A 65 -2.86 6.78 8.59
C ILE A 65 -3.60 5.63 9.29
N ARG A 66 -2.92 4.91 10.20
CA ARG A 66 -3.52 3.78 10.94
C ARG A 66 -4.70 4.18 11.82
N GLN A 67 -4.73 5.42 12.30
CA GLN A 67 -5.83 5.95 13.11
C GLN A 67 -7.07 6.31 12.28
N HIS A 68 -6.98 6.32 10.94
CA HIS A 68 -8.12 6.64 10.10
C HIS A 68 -9.24 5.59 10.27
N PRO A 69 -10.52 5.97 10.47
CA PRO A 69 -11.61 5.03 10.78
C PRO A 69 -11.84 3.94 9.71
N LYS A 70 -11.56 4.28 8.45
CA LYS A 70 -11.63 3.38 7.28
C LYS A 70 -10.40 2.47 7.12
N CYS A 71 -9.34 2.71 7.89
CA CYS A 71 -8.11 1.92 7.81
C CYS A 71 -8.33 0.56 8.50
N ARG A 72 -7.85 -0.49 7.84
CA ARG A 72 -7.71 -1.84 8.35
C ARG A 72 -6.24 -2.23 8.31
N PHE A 73 -5.88 -3.21 9.12
CA PHE A 73 -4.54 -3.77 9.08
C PHE A 73 -4.64 -5.27 8.83
N TRP A 74 -3.97 -5.73 7.78
CA TRP A 74 -3.87 -7.13 7.43
C TRP A 74 -2.46 -7.63 7.74
N PRO A 75 -2.31 -8.68 8.57
CA PRO A 75 -1.00 -9.28 8.79
C PRO A 75 -0.47 -9.87 7.48
N ALA A 76 0.84 -9.86 7.31
CA ALA A 76 1.50 -10.54 6.19
C ALA A 76 1.75 -12.01 6.56
N ASP A 77 0.67 -12.76 6.76
CA ASP A 77 0.67 -14.17 7.19
C ASP A 77 0.60 -15.17 6.02
N LEU A 78 0.53 -14.67 4.78
CA LEU A 78 0.58 -15.48 3.58
C LEU A 78 1.99 -16.04 3.36
N GLU A 79 2.09 -17.34 3.12
CA GLU A 79 3.32 -18.00 2.70
C GLU A 79 3.58 -17.76 1.21
N PHE A 80 4.85 -17.55 0.82
CA PHE A 80 5.21 -17.38 -0.60
C PHE A 80 4.88 -18.61 -1.46
N GLY A 81 4.76 -19.79 -0.86
CA GLY A 81 4.31 -21.01 -1.56
C GLY A 81 2.86 -20.95 -2.05
N ALA A 82 2.07 -19.97 -1.59
CA ALA A 82 0.71 -19.74 -2.07
C ALA A 82 0.65 -18.91 -3.37
N LEU A 83 1.78 -18.37 -3.84
CA LEU A 83 1.86 -17.64 -5.10
C LEU A 83 1.91 -18.59 -6.29
N SER A 84 1.26 -18.23 -7.38
CA SER A 84 1.43 -18.91 -8.68
C SER A 84 2.71 -18.44 -9.37
N ALA A 85 3.36 -19.34 -10.11
CA ALA A 85 4.50 -18.96 -10.96
C ALA A 85 4.13 -17.88 -11.98
N ASP A 86 2.87 -17.87 -12.44
CA ASP A 86 2.35 -16.88 -13.39
C ASP A 86 2.24 -15.47 -12.78
N GLU A 87 2.22 -15.35 -11.45
CA GLU A 87 2.20 -14.05 -10.74
C GLU A 87 3.60 -13.45 -10.58
N LEU A 88 4.65 -14.21 -10.87
CA LEU A 88 6.05 -13.83 -10.68
C LEU A 88 6.75 -13.67 -12.03
N THR A 89 6.53 -12.52 -12.68
CA THR A 89 7.15 -12.23 -13.99
C THR A 89 8.59 -11.75 -13.85
N THR A 90 8.86 -10.86 -12.90
CA THR A 90 10.21 -10.34 -12.63
C THR A 90 10.51 -10.31 -11.12
N ALA A 91 11.78 -10.13 -10.76
CA ALA A 91 12.19 -9.94 -9.37
C ALA A 91 11.58 -8.67 -8.76
N ASP A 92 11.32 -7.65 -9.59
CA ASP A 92 10.75 -6.38 -9.16
C ASP A 92 9.26 -6.50 -8.80
N ASP A 93 8.55 -7.47 -9.41
CA ASP A 93 7.12 -7.70 -9.18
C ASP A 93 6.84 -8.50 -7.91
N LEU A 94 7.85 -9.12 -7.28
CA LEU A 94 7.67 -10.02 -6.14
C LEU A 94 6.84 -9.38 -5.00
N SER A 95 7.11 -8.12 -4.68
CA SER A 95 6.35 -7.41 -3.64
C SER A 95 4.89 -7.17 -4.07
N GLN A 96 4.66 -6.83 -5.33
CA GLN A 96 3.32 -6.58 -5.84
C GLN A 96 2.51 -7.88 -5.94
N ALA A 97 3.12 -8.97 -6.42
CA ALA A 97 2.54 -10.30 -6.48
C ALA A 97 2.13 -10.80 -5.08
N TYR A 98 3.00 -10.63 -4.10
CA TYR A 98 2.70 -10.97 -2.70
C TYR A 98 1.50 -10.16 -2.18
N LEU A 99 1.49 -8.85 -2.39
CA LEU A 99 0.40 -7.98 -1.94
C LEU A 99 -0.92 -8.32 -2.65
N ALA A 100 -0.88 -8.66 -3.93
CA ALA A 100 -2.06 -9.06 -4.69
C ALA A 100 -2.65 -10.36 -4.13
N ALA A 101 -1.81 -11.36 -3.86
CA ALA A 101 -2.25 -12.59 -3.23
C ALA A 101 -2.77 -12.37 -1.80
N LEU A 102 -2.12 -11.52 -1.01
CA LEU A 102 -2.58 -11.15 0.34
C LEU A 102 -3.94 -10.46 0.31
N ALA A 103 -4.16 -9.55 -0.64
CA ALA A 103 -5.43 -8.88 -0.82
C ALA A 103 -6.54 -9.88 -1.18
N ARG A 104 -6.28 -10.78 -2.13
CA ARG A 104 -7.22 -11.86 -2.49
C ARG A 104 -7.56 -12.75 -1.31
N ALA A 105 -6.57 -13.13 -0.49
CA ALA A 105 -6.78 -13.94 0.71
C ALA A 105 -7.68 -13.27 1.76
N ASN A 106 -7.69 -11.92 1.79
CA ASN A 106 -8.56 -11.13 2.67
C ASN A 106 -9.89 -10.68 2.01
N GLY A 107 -10.21 -11.20 0.81
CA GLY A 107 -11.43 -10.83 0.09
C GLY A 107 -11.43 -9.39 -0.44
N GLY A 108 -10.26 -8.82 -0.68
CA GLY A 108 -10.06 -7.49 -1.24
C GLY A 108 -9.22 -7.51 -2.51
N GLU A 109 -8.82 -6.30 -2.93
CA GLU A 109 -8.01 -6.09 -4.12
C GLU A 109 -6.81 -5.20 -3.81
N LEU A 110 -5.71 -5.41 -4.54
CA LEU A 110 -4.54 -4.56 -4.46
C LEU A 110 -4.76 -3.29 -5.28
N ALA A 111 -4.59 -2.13 -4.66
CA ALA A 111 -4.55 -0.86 -5.34
C ALA A 111 -3.11 -0.47 -5.67
N THR A 112 -2.86 -0.24 -6.96
CA THR A 112 -1.58 0.21 -7.51
C THR A 112 -1.74 1.48 -8.32
N LEU A 113 -0.68 2.27 -8.50
CA LEU A 113 -0.75 3.49 -9.30
C LEU A 113 -1.21 3.26 -10.75
N ASP A 114 -0.92 2.07 -11.32
CA ASP A 114 -1.37 1.67 -12.65
C ASP A 114 -2.87 1.36 -12.68
N THR A 115 -3.40 0.66 -11.67
CA THR A 115 -4.84 0.39 -11.56
C THR A 115 -5.66 1.65 -11.31
N LEU A 116 -5.04 2.70 -10.76
CA LEU A 116 -5.63 4.03 -10.57
C LEU A 116 -5.54 4.91 -11.82
N ALA A 117 -4.90 4.45 -12.88
CA ALA A 117 -4.73 5.17 -14.14
C ALA A 117 -5.81 4.89 -15.20
N ALA A 118 -6.81 4.06 -14.88
CA ALA A 118 -8.01 3.84 -15.68
C ALA A 118 -9.20 4.66 -15.16
#